data_AF-A0A2W1N8F9-F1
#
_entry.id   AF-A0A2W1N8F9-F1
#
_cell.length_a   1.000
_cell.length_b   1.000
_cell.length_c   1.000
_cell.angle_alpha   90.00
_cell.angle_beta   90.00
_cell.angle_gamma   90.00
#
_symmetry.space_group_name_H-M   'P 1'
#
loop_
_entity.id
_entity.type
_entity.pdbx_description
1 polymer ?
#
loop_
_entity_poly.entity_id
_entity_poly.type
_entity_poly.pdbx_seq_one_letter_code
_entity_poly.pdbx_strand_id
1 'polypeptide(L)'
;MLSLICPRHGYAIMKYIEKLTDGEVSIGPATLYTLIKKLQDADYITLDQSEEERRKTYSVTAKGRAIISDEIARRSRMAQHGIKAL
;
A
#
# COMPACT_ATOMS: atom_id res chain seq x y z
N MET A 1 -0.52 -0.81 0.25
CA MET A 1 -1.42 -0.50 -0.88
C MET A 1 -2.23 0.78 -0.69
N LEU A 2 -2.76 1.09 0.50
CA LEU A 2 -3.42 2.39 0.77
C LEU A 2 -2.53 3.58 0.37
N SER A 3 -1.22 3.48 0.65
CA SER A 3 -0.18 4.41 0.22
C SER A 3 0.02 4.55 -1.30
N LEU A 4 -0.67 3.77 -2.13
CA LEU A 4 -0.52 3.73 -3.60
C LEU A 4 -1.83 4.04 -4.33
N ILE A 5 -2.87 4.47 -3.60
CA ILE A 5 -4.12 4.99 -4.21
C ILE A 5 -3.84 6.22 -5.07
N CYS A 6 -2.89 7.05 -4.62
CA CYS A 6 -2.25 8.09 -5.43
C CYS A 6 -0.84 7.60 -5.82
N PRO A 7 -0.36 7.91 -7.04
CA PRO A 7 1.00 7.58 -7.45
C PRO A 7 2.05 8.08 -6.45
N ARG A 8 2.95 7.19 -6.00
CA ARG A 8 4.03 7.53 -5.07
C ARG A 8 5.31 6.78 -5.40
N HIS A 9 6.45 7.46 -5.23
CA HIS A 9 7.76 6.82 -5.29
C HIS A 9 8.10 6.12 -3.97
N GLY A 10 9.08 5.22 -4.00
CA GLY A 10 9.46 4.37 -2.86
C GLY A 10 9.61 5.11 -1.52
N TYR A 11 10.38 6.21 -1.50
CA TYR A 11 10.55 7.00 -0.28
C TYR A 11 9.25 7.63 0.26
N ALA A 12 8.36 8.11 -0.61
CA ALA A 12 7.09 8.69 -0.22
C ALA A 12 6.14 7.63 0.36
N ILE A 13 6.25 6.36 -0.08
CA ILE A 13 5.49 5.25 0.51
C ILE A 13 5.91 5.03 1.96
N MET A 14 7.22 4.95 2.25
CA MET A 14 7.73 4.74 3.61
C MET A 14 7.27 5.87 4.55
N LYS A 15 7.45 7.12 4.13
CA LYS A 15 7.04 8.29 4.91
C LYS A 15 5.53 8.36 5.13
N TYR A 16 4.75 7.99 4.12
CA TYR A 16 3.30 7.96 4.26
C TYR A 16 2.85 6.90 5.27
N ILE A 17 3.44 5.70 5.25
CA ILE A 17 3.09 4.63 6.19
C ILE A 17 3.44 5.03 7.62
N GLU A 18 4.66 5.53 7.84
CA GLU A 18 5.12 6.03 9.14
C GLU A 18 4.18 7.11 9.69
N LYS A 19 3.77 8.07 8.84
CA LYS A 19 2.82 9.12 9.24
C LYS A 19 1.41 8.59 9.49
N LEU A 20 0.93 7.65 8.68
CA LEU A 20 -0.43 7.11 8.78
C LEU A 20 -0.63 6.32 10.08
N THR A 21 0.44 5.70 10.60
CA THR A 21 0.41 4.86 11.79
C THR A 21 1.00 5.56 13.01
N ASP A 22 1.15 6.89 12.97
CA ASP A 22 1.75 7.68 14.06
C ASP A 22 3.10 7.11 14.57
N GLY A 23 3.88 6.55 13.65
CA GLY A 23 5.19 5.96 13.93
C GLY A 23 5.17 4.50 14.40
N GLU A 24 4.01 3.89 14.64
CA GLU A 24 3.92 2.47 15.06
C GLU A 24 4.50 1.51 14.01
N VAL A 25 4.44 1.89 12.73
CA VAL A 25 4.94 1.07 11.62
C VAL A 25 5.96 1.86 10.82
N SER A 26 7.20 1.37 10.81
CA SER A 26 8.27 1.86 9.93
C SER A 26 8.76 0.75 9.02
N ILE A 27 8.94 1.06 7.73
CA ILE A 27 9.37 0.10 6.72
C ILE A 27 10.72 0.55 6.17
N GLY A 28 11.73 -0.32 6.28
CA GLY A 28 13.04 -0.09 5.67
C GLY A 28 13.04 -0.33 4.15
N PRO A 29 14.02 0.23 3.41
CA PRO A 29 14.07 0.15 1.95
C PRO A 29 14.05 -1.28 1.39
N ALA A 30 14.82 -2.21 1.96
CA ALA A 30 14.88 -3.59 1.48
C ALA A 30 13.52 -4.30 1.58
N THR A 31 12.83 -4.14 2.71
CA THR A 31 11.48 -4.67 2.94
C THR A 31 10.48 -4.03 1.98
N LEU A 32 10.55 -2.70 1.81
CA LEU A 32 9.66 -1.99 0.89
C LEU A 32 9.78 -2.55 -0.53
N TYR A 33 10.99 -2.63 -1.08
CA TYR A 33 11.17 -3.07 -2.48
C TYR A 33 10.78 -4.53 -2.67
N THR A 34 10.99 -5.38 -1.65
CA THR A 34 10.51 -6.76 -1.66
C THR A 34 8.98 -6.82 -1.71
N LEU A 35 8.29 -5.97 -0.93
CA LEU A 35 6.83 -5.87 -0.96
C LEU A 35 6.34 -5.33 -2.30
N ILE A 36 6.93 -4.25 -2.81
CA ILE A 36 6.58 -3.67 -4.11
C ILE A 36 6.65 -4.73 -5.21
N LYS A 37 7.75 -5.49 -5.27
CA LYS A 37 7.90 -6.57 -6.25
C LYS A 37 6.77 -7.59 -6.15
N LYS A 38 6.46 -8.08 -4.93
CA LYS A 38 5.34 -9.01 -4.71
C LYS A 38 3.98 -8.44 -5.14
N LEU A 39 3.76 -7.14 -4.92
CA LEU A 39 2.51 -6.48 -5.32
C LEU A 39 2.41 -6.30 -6.85
N GLN A 40 3.53 -6.06 -7.52
CA GLN A 40 3.61 -6.02 -8.98
C GLN A 40 3.41 -7.40 -9.60
N ASP A 41 4.08 -8.43 -9.06
CA ASP A 41 3.95 -9.82 -9.52
C ASP A 41 2.49 -10.32 -9.40
N ALA A 42 1.74 -9.79 -8.42
CA ALA A 42 0.32 -10.07 -8.23
C ALA A 42 -0.64 -9.19 -9.05
N ASP A 43 -0.12 -8.26 -9.86
CA ASP A 43 -0.87 -7.27 -10.64
C ASP A 43 -1.77 -6.34 -9.80
N TYR A 44 -1.35 -6.05 -8.57
CA TYR A 44 -2.07 -5.14 -7.68
C TYR A 44 -1.61 -3.69 -7.80
N ILE A 45 -0.37 -3.50 -8.24
CA ILE A 45 0.21 -2.17 -8.50
C ILE A 45 0.96 -2.22 -9.83
N THR A 46 1.04 -1.09 -10.50
CA THR A 46 1.84 -0.90 -11.70
C THR A 46 2.93 0.14 -11.47
N LEU A 47 3.96 0.10 -12.31
CA LEU A 47 4.98 1.13 -12.38
C LEU A 47 4.54 2.17 -13.41
N ASP A 48 4.38 3.41 -12.98
CA ASP A 48 4.12 4.52 -13.89
C ASP A 48 5.47 4.91 -14.53
N GLN A 49 5.60 4.73 -15.84
CA GLN A 49 6.79 5.12 -16.59
C GLN A 49 6.57 6.52 -17.17
N SER A 50 6.73 7.57 -16.36
CA SER A 50 6.91 8.91 -16.92
C SER A 50 8.38 9.10 -17.28
N GLU A 51 8.68 9.31 -18.56
CA GLU A 51 10.05 9.51 -19.07
C GLU A 51 10.77 10.72 -18.43
N GLU A 52 10.01 11.68 -17.90
CA GLU A 52 10.55 12.90 -17.28
C GLU A 52 11.03 12.71 -15.83
N GLU A 53 10.57 11.66 -15.13
CA GLU A 53 10.81 11.50 -13.70
C GLU A 53 11.89 10.43 -13.44
N ARG A 54 13.08 10.85 -12.98
CA ARG A 54 14.18 9.92 -12.58
C ARG A 54 13.79 8.93 -11.47
N ARG A 55 12.61 9.03 -10.88
CA ARG A 55 12.14 8.21 -9.75
C ARG A 55 10.97 7.34 -10.19
N LYS A 56 11.11 6.03 -9.96
CA LYS A 56 10.04 5.05 -10.15
C LYS A 56 8.85 5.37 -9.23
N THR A 57 7.72 5.72 -9.83
CA THR A 57 6.42 5.94 -9.17
C THR A 57 5.53 4.72 -9.38
N TYR A 58 4.80 4.34 -8.33
CA TYR A 58 3.90 3.20 -8.37
C TYR A 58 2.46 3.65 -8.12
N SER A 59 1.52 3.01 -8.79
CA SER A 59 0.09 3.30 -8.66
C SER A 59 -0.70 1.99 -8.53
N VAL A 60 -1.84 2.03 -7.84
CA VAL A 60 -2.70 0.85 -7.68
C VAL A 60 -3.48 0.56 -8.98
N THR A 61 -3.54 -0.72 -9.38
CA THR A 61 -4.34 -1.18 -10.52
C THR A 61 -5.83 -1.26 -10.16
N ALA A 62 -6.70 -1.50 -11.14
CA ALA A 62 -8.12 -1.77 -10.86
C ALA A 62 -8.30 -3.00 -9.95
N LYS A 63 -7.54 -4.07 -10.23
CA LYS A 63 -7.49 -5.29 -9.40
C LYS A 63 -7.04 -4.97 -7.98
N GLY A 64 -5.98 -4.18 -7.82
CA GLY A 64 -5.52 -3.74 -6.51
C GLY A 64 -6.57 -2.94 -5.73
N ARG A 65 -7.35 -2.08 -6.39
CA ARG A 65 -8.44 -1.32 -5.73
C ARG A 65 -9.55 -2.23 -5.21
N ALA A 66 -9.94 -3.26 -5.98
CA ALA A 66 -10.92 -4.24 -5.53
C ALA A 66 -10.44 -4.97 -4.26
N ILE A 67 -9.18 -5.45 -4.26
CA ILE A 67 -8.59 -6.13 -3.10
C ILE A 67 -8.53 -5.22 -1.87
N ILE A 68 -8.21 -3.93 -2.04
CA ILE A 68 -8.23 -2.96 -0.92
C ILE A 68 -9.65 -2.84 -0.34
N SER A 69 -10.67 -2.74 -1.19
CA SER A 69 -12.06 -2.63 -0.74
C SER A 69 -12.49 -3.86 0.08
N ASP A 70 -12.16 -5.06 -0.41
CA ASP A 70 -12.45 -6.32 0.29
C ASP A 70 -11.69 -6.43 1.62
N GLU A 71 -10.43 -6.00 1.64
CA GLU A 71 -9.58 -5.99 2.84
C GLU A 71 -10.14 -5.04 3.90
N ILE A 72 -10.58 -3.84 3.51
CA ILE A 72 -11.22 -2.88 4.41
C ILE A 72 -12.48 -3.51 5.01
N ALA A 73 -13.36 -4.04 4.17
CA ALA A 73 -14.60 -4.67 4.63
C ALA A 73 -14.33 -5.83 5.60
N ARG A 74 -13.33 -6.68 5.30
CA ARG A 74 -12.95 -7.79 6.17
C ARG A 74 -12.41 -7.31 7.52
N ARG A 75 -11.50 -6.32 7.52
CA ARG A 75 -10.92 -5.77 8.75
C ARG A 75 -11.96 -5.06 9.61
N SER A 76 -12.87 -4.31 9.00
CA SER A 76 -13.97 -3.66 9.72
C SER A 76 -14.88 -4.69 10.41
N ARG A 77 -15.24 -5.77 9.72
CA ARG A 77 -16.00 -6.88 10.35
C ARG A 77 -15.25 -7.51 11.50
N MET A 78 -13.94 -7.76 11.35
CA MET A 78 -13.11 -8.34 12.41
C MET A 78 -13.04 -7.42 13.64
N ALA A 79 -12.87 -6.12 13.44
CA ALA A 79 -12.90 -5.14 14.53
C ALA A 79 -14.27 -5.14 15.25
N GLN A 80 -15.37 -5.17 14.50
CA GLN A 80 -16.72 -5.25 15.06
C GLN A 80 -16.95 -6.54 15.87
N HIS A 81 -16.45 -7.68 15.39
CA HIS A 81 -16.52 -8.93 16.15
C HIS A 81 -15.74 -8.83 17.46
N GLY A 82 -14.53 -8.25 17.44
CA GLY A 82 -13.73 -8.02 18.64
C GLY A 82 -14.42 -7.12 19.65
N ILE A 83 -15.02 -6.01 19.21
CA ILE A 83 -15.77 -5.10 20.08
C ILE A 83 -16.97 -5.78 20.74
N LYS A 84 -17.67 -6.67 20.02
CA LYS A 84 -18.82 -7.42 20.56
C LYS A 84 -18.43 -8.54 21.53
N ALA A 85 -17.20 -9.03 21.44
CA ALA A 85 -16.70 -10.14 22.25
C ALA A 85 -16.15 -9.68 23.61
N LEU A 86 -15.84 -8.38 23.73
CA LEU A 86 -15.52 -7.70 24.99
C LEU A 86 -16.80 -7.19 25.64
#